data_AF-A0A258H923-F1
#
_entry.id   AF-A0A258H923-F1
#
_cell.length_a   1.000
_cell.length_b   1.000
_cell.length_c   1.000
_cell.angle_alpha   90.00
_cell.angle_beta   90.00
_cell.angle_gamma   90.00
#
_symmetry.space_group_name_H-M   'P 1'
#
loop_
_entity.id
_entity.type
_entity.pdbx_description
1 polymer ?
#
loop_
_entity_poly.entity_id
_entity_poly.type
_entity_poly.pdbx_seq_one_letter_code
_entity_poly.pdbx_strand_id
1 'polypeptide(L)'
;MSERSESQKPKIALTILLTVVGLVLIVGSVVWTIYEKNTETAIEINSFQECKDAGGRIAESYPDQCFIDDKSFTNHDQKVDDGDGYVGLTEDEALEKASRDDEIIRVVERDGETLPVTMDLVEGRHNLSIEDGRVYKVHTERLDS
;
A
#
# COMPACT_ATOMS: atom_id res chain seq x y z
N MET A 1 29.71 3.06 -90.54
CA MET A 1 30.52 2.36 -89.53
C MET A 1 30.33 3.10 -88.21
N SER A 2 29.47 2.61 -87.33
CA SER A 2 29.36 3.07 -85.94
C SER A 2 28.50 2.06 -85.16
N GLU A 3 29.16 1.27 -84.32
CA GLU A 3 28.56 0.22 -83.51
C GLU A 3 27.92 0.81 -82.24
N ARG A 4 26.75 0.27 -81.88
CA ARG A 4 25.98 0.62 -80.69
C ARG A 4 26.64 0.01 -79.45
N SER A 5 26.85 0.80 -78.39
CA SER A 5 27.19 0.28 -77.07
C SER A 5 25.92 -0.11 -76.29
N GLU A 6 25.77 -1.39 -76.01
CA GLU A 6 24.70 -1.92 -75.15
C GLU A 6 24.92 -1.53 -73.69
N SER A 7 23.89 -0.90 -73.13
CA SER A 7 23.81 -0.43 -71.75
C SER A 7 23.61 -1.59 -70.77
N GLN A 8 24.71 -2.27 -70.43
CA GLN A 8 24.76 -3.35 -69.44
C GLN A 8 25.09 -2.80 -68.03
N LYS A 9 24.41 -1.74 -67.58
CA LYS A 9 24.61 -1.13 -66.24
C LYS A 9 23.45 -1.22 -65.22
N PRO A 10 22.19 -1.61 -65.54
CA PRO A 10 21.12 -1.54 -64.51
C PRO A 10 21.11 -2.72 -63.53
N LYS A 11 21.60 -3.90 -63.91
CA LYS A 11 21.47 -5.12 -63.08
C LYS A 11 22.37 -5.12 -61.85
N ILE A 12 23.60 -4.60 -61.96
CA ILE A 12 24.56 -4.55 -60.84
C ILE A 12 24.12 -3.51 -59.81
N ALA A 13 23.62 -2.35 -60.25
CA ALA A 13 23.12 -1.31 -59.36
C ALA A 13 21.91 -1.78 -58.54
N LEU A 14 21.02 -2.57 -59.14
CA LEU A 14 19.85 -3.12 -58.46
C LEU A 14 20.23 -4.13 -57.36
N THR A 15 21.20 -5.02 -57.62
CA THR A 15 21.65 -6.00 -56.61
C THR A 15 22.28 -5.30 -55.40
N ILE A 16 23.11 -4.28 -55.62
CA ILE A 16 23.74 -3.53 -54.53
C ILE A 16 22.68 -2.81 -53.69
N LEU A 17 21.68 -2.17 -54.32
CA LEU A 17 20.58 -1.51 -53.62
C LEU A 17 19.84 -2.48 -52.69
N LEU A 18 19.49 -3.67 -53.17
CA LEU A 18 18.79 -4.68 -52.36
C LEU A 18 19.62 -5.17 -51.18
N THR A 19 20.93 -5.35 -51.34
CA THR A 19 21.81 -5.75 -50.23
C THR A 19 21.90 -4.69 -49.14
N VAL A 20 21.97 -3.41 -49.51
CA VAL A 20 22.02 -2.30 -48.55
C VAL A 20 20.70 -2.18 -47.79
N VAL A 21 19.56 -2.28 -48.47
CA VAL A 21 18.24 -2.25 -47.83
C VAL A 21 18.07 -3.41 -46.85
N GLY A 22 18.49 -4.62 -47.23
CA GLY A 22 18.47 -5.78 -46.33
C GLY A 22 19.30 -5.56 -45.07
N LEU A 23 20.51 -5.00 -45.21
CA LEU A 23 21.38 -4.68 -44.07
C LEU A 23 20.75 -3.64 -43.14
N VAL A 24 20.15 -2.58 -43.68
CA VAL A 24 19.48 -1.54 -42.88
C VAL A 24 18.30 -2.13 -42.09
N LEU A 25 17.52 -3.03 -42.69
CA LEU A 25 16.40 -3.69 -42.00
C LEU A 25 16.90 -4.60 -40.87
N ILE A 26 17.98 -5.34 -41.08
CA ILE A 26 18.58 -6.20 -40.04
C ILE A 26 19.10 -5.35 -38.88
N VAL A 27 19.85 -4.29 -39.17
CA VAL A 27 20.37 -3.38 -38.14
C VAL A 27 19.23 -2.71 -37.38
N GLY A 28 18.21 -2.23 -38.09
CA GLY A 28 17.01 -1.64 -37.48
C GLY A 28 16.29 -2.61 -36.54
N SER A 29 16.11 -3.87 -36.97
CA SER A 29 15.50 -4.91 -36.13
C SER A 29 16.31 -5.21 -34.88
N VAL A 30 17.64 -5.31 -34.99
CA VAL A 30 18.51 -5.57 -33.83
C VAL A 30 18.46 -4.42 -32.84
N VAL A 31 18.51 -3.18 -33.33
CA VAL A 31 18.39 -1.98 -32.49
C VAL A 31 17.05 -1.95 -31.77
N TRP A 32 15.94 -2.22 -32.47
CA TRP A 32 14.61 -2.27 -31.87
C TRP A 32 14.52 -3.28 -30.72
N THR A 33 15.01 -4.51 -30.94
CA THR A 33 14.99 -5.56 -29.90
C THR A 33 15.85 -5.19 -28.68
N ILE A 34 16.93 -4.41 -28.85
CA ILE A 34 17.73 -3.91 -27.74
C ILE A 34 16.95 -2.83 -26.96
N TYR A 35 16.24 -1.95 -27.66
CA TYR A 35 15.45 -0.90 -27.01
C TYR A 35 14.30 -1.46 -26.16
N GLU A 36 13.57 -2.48 -26.63
CA GLU A 36 12.48 -3.09 -25.85
C GLU A 36 12.97 -3.73 -24.54
N LYS A 37 14.17 -4.33 -24.54
CA LYS A 37 14.74 -4.98 -23.35
C LYS A 37 15.16 -4.01 -22.25
N ASN A 38 15.35 -2.73 -22.58
CA ASN A 38 15.79 -1.73 -21.61
C ASN A 38 14.62 -1.00 -20.91
N THR A 39 13.38 -1.35 -21.21
CA THR A 39 12.21 -0.74 -20.56
C THR A 39 11.67 -1.67 -19.47
N GLU A 40 12.50 -1.96 -18.46
CA GLU A 40 11.97 -2.51 -17.21
C GLU A 40 11.11 -1.43 -16.57
N THR A 41 9.80 -1.65 -16.59
CA THR A 41 8.85 -0.75 -15.93
C THR A 41 9.04 -0.96 -14.44
N ALA A 42 9.87 -0.12 -13.81
CA ALA A 42 9.99 -0.12 -12.36
C ALA A 42 8.58 0.10 -11.81
N ILE A 43 8.04 -0.88 -11.09
CA ILE A 43 6.74 -0.74 -10.44
C ILE A 43 6.91 0.40 -9.43
N GLU A 44 6.28 1.53 -9.73
CA GLU A 44 6.38 2.71 -8.90
C GLU A 44 5.46 2.54 -7.70
N ILE A 45 5.99 1.92 -6.64
CA ILE A 45 5.31 1.77 -5.35
C ILE A 45 5.37 3.11 -4.63
N ASN A 46 4.20 3.67 -4.33
CA ASN A 46 4.04 5.00 -3.74
C ASN A 46 3.23 5.00 -2.44
N SER A 47 2.72 3.85 -2.00
CA SER A 47 1.93 3.73 -0.76
C SER A 47 2.28 2.50 0.07
N PHE A 48 1.91 2.52 1.35
CA PHE A 48 2.03 1.37 2.24
C PHE A 48 1.27 0.15 1.70
N GLN A 49 0.06 0.35 1.18
CA GLN A 49 -0.77 -0.72 0.66
C GLN A 49 -0.14 -1.36 -0.60
N GLU A 50 0.37 -0.55 -1.53
CA GLU A 50 1.10 -1.05 -2.70
C GLU A 50 2.37 -1.81 -2.30
N CYS A 51 3.10 -1.33 -1.28
CA CYS A 51 4.29 -2.03 -0.77
C CYS A 51 3.93 -3.41 -0.21
N LYS A 52 2.82 -3.50 0.53
CA LYS A 52 2.30 -4.77 1.07
C LYS A 52 1.86 -5.71 -0.05
N ASP A 53 1.14 -5.20 -1.04
CA ASP A 53 0.65 -5.97 -2.18
C ASP A 53 1.79 -6.47 -3.09
N ALA A 54 2.89 -5.72 -3.14
CA ALA A 54 4.13 -6.11 -3.83
C ALA A 54 4.99 -7.11 -3.04
N GLY A 55 4.58 -7.51 -1.82
CA GLY A 55 5.31 -8.47 -1.00
C GLY A 55 6.47 -7.87 -0.19
N GLY A 56 6.42 -6.57 0.10
CA GLY A 56 7.36 -5.91 1.00
C GLY A 56 7.35 -6.48 2.42
N ARG A 57 8.45 -6.30 3.14
CA ARG A 57 8.59 -6.74 4.54
C ARG A 57 7.94 -5.70 5.45
N ILE A 58 6.98 -6.12 6.27
CA ILE A 58 6.38 -5.25 7.28
C ILE A 58 7.21 -5.35 8.57
N ALA A 59 7.63 -4.22 9.12
CA ALA A 59 8.23 -4.15 10.44
C ALA A 59 7.16 -3.90 11.50
N GLU A 60 7.30 -4.61 12.63
CA GLU A 60 6.47 -4.45 13.82
C GLU A 60 6.88 -3.18 14.59
N SER A 61 6.72 -2.00 13.99
CA SER A 61 6.89 -0.69 14.63
C SER A 61 5.56 0.03 14.73
N TYR A 62 5.40 0.99 15.66
CA TYR A 62 4.25 1.88 15.67
C TYR A 62 4.66 3.31 15.27
N PRO A 63 4.13 3.86 14.15
CA PRO A 63 3.24 3.21 13.18
C PRO A 63 3.93 2.11 12.35
N ASP A 64 3.14 1.21 11.77
CA ASP A 64 3.60 0.12 10.91
C ASP A 64 4.38 0.67 9.72
N GLN A 65 5.46 0.00 9.35
CA GLN A 65 6.29 0.37 8.21
C GLN A 65 6.50 -0.82 7.28
N CYS A 66 6.34 -0.60 5.97
CA CYS A 66 6.61 -1.59 4.93
C CYS A 66 7.89 -1.22 4.17
N PHE A 67 8.77 -2.21 3.98
CA PHE A 67 10.06 -2.07 3.31
C PHE A 67 10.12 -2.95 2.06
N ILE A 68 10.43 -2.35 0.92
CA ILE A 68 10.69 -3.06 -0.33
C ILE A 68 11.84 -2.38 -1.06
N ASP A 69 12.83 -3.17 -1.46
CA ASP A 69 14.13 -2.68 -1.93
C ASP A 69 14.75 -1.68 -0.92
N ASP A 70 15.03 -0.45 -1.37
CA ASP A 70 15.59 0.64 -0.57
C ASP A 70 14.54 1.70 -0.15
N LYS A 71 13.25 1.38 -0.26
CA LYS A 71 12.14 2.29 0.09
C LYS A 71 11.39 1.81 1.33
N SER A 72 10.90 2.77 2.11
CA SER A 72 10.03 2.55 3.27
C SER A 72 8.75 3.36 3.16
N PHE A 73 7.63 2.76 3.51
CA PHE A 73 6.31 3.39 3.52
C PHE A 73 5.67 3.21 4.89
N THR A 74 5.08 4.27 5.43
CA THR A 74 4.44 4.26 6.76
C THR A 74 2.93 4.16 6.62
N ASN A 75 2.30 3.35 7.47
CA ASN A 75 0.85 3.26 7.56
C ASN A 75 0.29 4.42 8.40
N HIS A 76 -0.03 5.54 7.74
CA HIS A 76 -0.63 6.69 8.42
C HIS A 76 -2.06 6.46 8.90
N ASP A 77 -2.74 5.47 8.32
CA ASP A 77 -4.12 5.11 8.68
C ASP A 77 -4.19 4.04 9.78
N GLN A 78 -3.05 3.65 10.36
CA GLN A 78 -3.04 2.73 11.49
C GLN A 78 -3.74 3.37 12.67
N LYS A 79 -4.95 2.91 12.94
CA LYS A 79 -5.59 3.12 14.23
C LYS A 79 -5.04 2.05 15.16
N VAL A 80 -4.54 2.45 16.33
CA VAL A 80 -4.36 1.48 17.42
C VAL A 80 -5.75 0.92 17.67
N ASP A 81 -5.93 -0.35 17.34
CA ASP A 81 -6.99 -1.11 17.97
C ASP A 81 -6.48 -1.32 19.39
N ASP A 82 -6.91 -0.43 20.31
CA ASP A 82 -6.62 -0.57 21.75
C ASP A 82 -7.24 -1.86 22.34
N GLY A 83 -7.92 -2.65 21.49
CA GLY A 83 -8.16 -4.07 21.70
C GLY A 83 -9.41 -4.37 22.52
N ASP A 84 -10.18 -3.36 22.86
CA ASP A 84 -11.31 -3.51 23.77
C ASP A 84 -12.54 -4.06 23.02
N GLY A 85 -12.56 -4.04 21.68
CA GLY A 85 -13.69 -4.51 20.86
C GLY A 85 -15.00 -3.74 21.11
N TYR A 86 -14.96 -2.67 21.90
CA TYR A 86 -16.11 -1.81 22.21
C TYR A 86 -16.21 -0.61 21.27
N VAL A 87 -15.11 -0.18 20.64
CA VAL A 87 -15.11 1.00 19.76
C VAL A 87 -16.08 0.78 18.59
N GLY A 88 -16.99 1.75 18.40
CA GLY A 88 -18.05 1.74 17.40
C GLY A 88 -19.39 1.17 17.87
N LEU A 89 -19.42 0.41 18.97
CA LEU A 89 -20.65 -0.10 19.58
C LEU A 89 -21.47 1.02 20.20
N THR A 90 -22.79 0.83 20.25
CA THR A 90 -23.66 1.65 21.10
C THR A 90 -23.45 1.33 22.58
N GLU A 91 -23.92 2.21 23.48
CA GLU A 91 -23.84 1.97 24.94
C GLU A 91 -24.47 0.62 25.34
N ASP A 92 -25.65 0.32 24.79
CA ASP A 92 -26.38 -0.93 25.06
C ASP A 92 -25.62 -2.17 24.53
N GLU A 93 -25.07 -2.10 23.32
CA GLU A 93 -24.27 -3.19 22.74
C GLU A 93 -22.98 -3.43 23.53
N ALA A 94 -22.34 -2.36 23.99
CA ALA A 94 -21.15 -2.45 24.84
C ALA A 94 -21.47 -3.09 26.20
N LEU A 95 -22.59 -2.70 26.83
CA LEU A 95 -23.08 -3.32 28.07
C LEU A 95 -23.39 -4.81 27.89
N GLU A 96 -24.03 -5.19 26.79
CA GLU A 96 -24.34 -6.59 26.52
C GLU A 96 -23.05 -7.42 26.30
N LYS A 97 -22.10 -6.88 25.53
CA LYS A 97 -20.79 -7.52 25.32
C LYS A 97 -20.05 -7.69 26.64
N ALA A 98 -19.94 -6.64 27.45
CA ALA A 98 -19.29 -6.68 28.75
C ALA A 98 -19.91 -7.73 29.69
N SER A 99 -21.25 -7.78 29.73
CA SER A 99 -21.96 -8.78 30.53
C SER A 99 -21.73 -10.21 30.02
N ARG A 100 -21.50 -10.41 28.72
CA ARG A 100 -21.23 -11.71 28.12
C ARG A 100 -19.81 -12.19 28.41
N ASP A 101 -18.86 -11.25 28.40
CA ASP A 101 -17.43 -11.50 28.56
C ASP A 101 -16.97 -11.42 30.03
N ASP A 102 -17.89 -11.12 30.96
CA ASP A 102 -17.64 -10.91 32.41
C ASP A 102 -16.64 -9.76 32.67
N GLU A 103 -16.70 -8.72 31.84
CA GLU A 103 -15.84 -7.54 31.90
C GLU A 103 -16.53 -6.39 32.63
N ILE A 104 -15.75 -5.59 33.36
CA ILE A 104 -16.26 -4.43 34.09
C ILE A 104 -16.15 -3.21 33.20
N ILE A 105 -17.26 -2.54 32.92
CA ILE A 105 -17.26 -1.31 32.11
C ILE A 105 -17.87 -0.12 32.86
N ARG A 106 -17.46 1.10 32.50
CA ARG A 106 -18.00 2.36 33.03
C ARG A 106 -17.93 3.47 31.98
N VAL A 107 -19.02 4.22 31.79
CA VAL A 107 -19.00 5.42 30.95
C VAL A 107 -18.40 6.59 31.72
N VAL A 108 -17.32 7.19 31.20
CA VAL A 108 -16.62 8.32 31.84
C VAL A 108 -16.83 9.64 31.12
N GLU A 109 -17.29 9.60 29.87
CA GLU A 109 -17.50 10.78 29.03
C GLU A 109 -18.68 10.53 28.07
N ARG A 110 -19.51 11.56 27.86
CA ARG A 110 -20.60 11.53 26.90
C ARG A 110 -20.65 12.84 26.11
N ASP A 111 -20.62 12.75 24.79
CA ASP A 111 -20.69 13.87 23.84
C ASP A 111 -19.68 14.99 24.16
N GLY A 112 -18.46 14.59 24.54
CA GLY A 112 -17.37 15.49 24.92
C GLY A 112 -17.45 16.05 26.34
N GLU A 113 -18.49 15.72 27.12
CA GLU A 113 -18.63 16.11 28.52
C GLU A 113 -18.16 14.99 29.46
N THR A 114 -17.14 15.27 30.28
CA THR A 114 -16.68 14.33 31.31
C THR A 114 -17.75 14.16 32.39
N LEU A 115 -18.10 12.90 32.69
CA LEU A 115 -19.06 12.56 33.73
C LEU A 115 -18.36 12.48 35.10
N PRO A 116 -19.07 12.82 36.19
CA PRO A 116 -18.53 12.66 37.53
C PRO A 116 -18.36 11.17 37.84
N VAL A 117 -17.12 10.74 38.05
CA VAL A 117 -16.77 9.36 38.40
C VAL A 117 -15.96 9.29 39.69
N THR A 118 -16.00 8.13 40.33
CA THR A 118 -15.19 7.83 41.51
C THR A 118 -13.75 7.51 41.11
N MET A 119 -12.80 7.91 41.96
CA MET A 119 -11.35 7.71 41.77
C MET A 119 -10.86 6.36 42.35
N ASP A 120 -11.75 5.40 42.55
CA ASP A 120 -11.38 4.03 42.92
C ASP A 120 -10.67 3.35 41.76
N LEU A 121 -9.57 2.66 42.01
CA LEU A 121 -8.90 1.84 40.99
C LEU A 121 -9.54 0.45 40.99
N VAL A 122 -10.07 0.01 39.85
CA VAL A 122 -10.58 -1.34 39.65
C VAL A 122 -9.83 -1.94 38.47
N GLU A 123 -8.90 -2.85 38.78
CA GLU A 123 -8.09 -3.53 37.77
C GLU A 123 -8.98 -4.23 36.73
N GLY A 124 -8.68 -4.02 35.45
CA GLY A 124 -9.45 -4.59 34.34
C GLY A 124 -10.75 -3.85 34.02
N ARG A 125 -11.05 -2.70 34.64
CA ARG A 125 -12.22 -1.90 34.27
C ARG A 125 -11.97 -1.11 32.99
N HIS A 126 -12.87 -1.24 32.02
CA HIS A 126 -12.88 -0.43 30.81
C HIS A 126 -13.68 0.86 31.04
N ASN A 127 -13.01 2.00 30.91
CA ASN A 127 -13.64 3.31 30.91
C ASN A 127 -13.98 3.70 29.46
N LEU A 128 -15.26 3.84 29.16
CA LEU A 128 -15.79 4.15 27.83
C LEU A 128 -16.05 5.65 27.68
N SER A 129 -15.60 6.23 26.56
CA SER A 129 -16.03 7.56 26.10
C SER A 129 -16.99 7.42 24.92
N ILE A 130 -18.15 8.06 25.03
CA ILE A 130 -19.25 7.96 24.07
C ILE A 130 -19.44 9.30 23.36
N GLU A 131 -19.61 9.27 22.04
CA GLU A 131 -19.94 10.42 21.21
C GLU A 131 -21.01 9.99 20.18
N ASP A 132 -22.08 10.76 20.03
CA ASP A 132 -23.20 10.45 19.13
C ASP A 132 -23.81 9.05 19.39
N GLY A 133 -23.86 8.66 20.67
CA GLY A 133 -24.40 7.37 21.12
C GLY A 133 -23.52 6.16 20.80
N ARG A 134 -22.26 6.36 20.39
CA ARG A 134 -21.29 5.28 20.11
C ARG A 134 -20.01 5.45 20.90
N VAL A 135 -19.41 4.34 21.30
CA VAL A 135 -18.10 4.34 21.95
C VAL A 135 -17.04 4.75 20.93
N TYR A 136 -16.30 5.82 21.20
CA TYR A 136 -15.22 6.28 20.32
C TYR A 136 -13.82 6.03 20.90
N LYS A 137 -13.73 5.82 22.22
CA LYS A 137 -12.47 5.58 22.94
C LYS A 137 -12.73 4.70 24.16
N VAL A 138 -11.75 3.85 24.47
CA VAL A 138 -11.75 3.03 25.66
C VAL A 138 -10.41 3.15 26.36
N HIS A 139 -10.43 3.11 27.69
CA HIS A 139 -9.23 3.06 28.50
C HIS A 139 -9.37 1.97 29.56
N THR A 140 -8.49 0.98 29.52
CA THR A 140 -8.48 -0.12 30.50
C THR A 140 -7.60 0.24 31.69
N GLU A 141 -8.17 0.19 32.90
CA GLU A 141 -7.42 0.40 34.14
C GLU A 141 -6.45 -0.77 34.38
N ARG A 142 -5.15 -0.47 34.42
CA ARG A 142 -4.08 -1.45 34.72
C ARG A 142 -3.21 -0.93 35.85
N LEU A 143 -2.80 -1.83 36.74
CA LEU A 143 -1.73 -1.55 37.69
C LEU A 143 -0.40 -1.64 36.94
N ASP A 144 0.26 -0.51 36.74
CA ASP A 144 1.64 -0.50 36.27
C ASP A 144 2.52 -1.12 37.36
N SER A 145 2.95 -2.37 37.13
CA SER A 145 3.79 -3.15 38.04
C SER A 145 5.28 -2.84 37.91
#